data_AF-A0A1F4Y2H7-F1
#
_entry.id   AF-A0A1F4Y2H7-F1
#
_cell.length_a   1.000
_cell.length_b   1.000
_cell.length_c   1.000
_cell.angle_alpha   90.00
_cell.angle_beta   90.00
_cell.angle_gamma   90.00
#
_symmetry.space_group_name_H-M   'P 1'
#
loop_
_entity.id
_entity.type
_entity.pdbx_description
1 polymer ?
#
loop_
_entity_poly.entity_id
_entity_poly.type
_entity_poly.pdbx_seq_one_letter_code
_entity_poly.pdbx_strand_id
1 'polypeptide(L)'
;MGSFSEKLTLLLTDKLLRNRLLFVLGALAIFRVLASIPVPGIDVAQLELFFSNNQFFGLLNLFSGGGLSNLSLVLLGVGPYITASIILQLLTMMIPALKQLYQEEGEIGRQKFSQYTRFLTLPLAVVQGISFLLILQREGIMPGLTSFQFGVNLLVIVAGSMLLMWIGELISEFGLGNGVSVIIFAGIVASLPSQVSQALFSFNAAQLPVYIAFVAATIAVVTAVVVITEAERPVPVTYAKRVRGMKFFGGASTYLPLRLNQAGVIPIIFALSLLLIPQMMASFFATSAYPWLASASQFVLNMFQHLGVYGAVYFVLVFLFTYFYTAVTFDPHQISENLQKNGAFIPGVRPGGSTMEYLGRVITRITFVGALFLAIIAVLPIAMQSITGITSLALGGTALLIVVSVILDLARRIDAQISIREY
;
A
#
# COMPACT_ATOMS: atom_id res chain seq x y z
N MET A 1 -21.69 -13.04 -16.36
CA MET A 1 -20.32 -13.09 -15.82
C MET A 1 -19.58 -14.16 -16.61
N GLY A 2 -18.73 -13.77 -17.57
CA GLY A 2 -17.90 -14.74 -18.28
C GLY A 2 -17.04 -15.52 -17.29
N SER A 3 -16.83 -16.81 -17.57
CA SER A 3 -16.01 -17.67 -16.72
C SER A 3 -14.61 -17.07 -16.54
N PHE A 4 -13.95 -17.35 -15.40
CA PHE A 4 -12.56 -16.92 -15.17
C PHE A 4 -11.64 -17.31 -16.35
N SER A 5 -11.90 -18.48 -16.95
CA SER A 5 -11.26 -18.94 -18.19
C SER A 5 -11.50 -18.03 -19.37
N GLU A 6 -12.74 -17.58 -19.62
CA GLU A 6 -13.07 -16.67 -20.73
C GLU A 6 -12.35 -15.33 -20.59
N LYS A 7 -12.34 -14.76 -19.37
CA LYS A 7 -11.61 -13.53 -19.05
C LYS A 7 -10.10 -13.68 -19.26
N LEU A 8 -9.53 -14.83 -18.87
CA LEU A 8 -8.11 -15.12 -19.08
C LEU A 8 -7.77 -15.24 -20.58
N THR A 9 -8.62 -15.90 -21.37
CA THR A 9 -8.46 -15.94 -22.82
C THR A 9 -8.61 -14.56 -23.46
N LEU A 10 -9.56 -13.73 -23.02
CA LEU A 10 -9.73 -12.37 -23.53
C LEU A 10 -8.49 -11.50 -23.25
N LEU A 11 -7.93 -11.61 -22.03
CA LEU A 11 -6.69 -10.94 -21.64
C LEU A 11 -5.50 -11.32 -22.53
N LEU A 12 -5.39 -12.60 -22.91
CA LEU A 12 -4.29 -13.11 -23.73
C LEU A 12 -4.50 -12.89 -25.24
N THR A 13 -5.75 -12.85 -25.69
CA THR A 13 -6.12 -12.70 -27.11
C THR A 13 -6.05 -11.23 -27.54
N ASP A 14 -6.41 -10.30 -26.65
CA ASP A 14 -6.38 -8.88 -26.94
C ASP A 14 -4.95 -8.32 -27.01
N LYS A 15 -4.56 -7.83 -28.19
CA LYS A 15 -3.23 -7.26 -28.45
C LYS A 15 -2.90 -6.11 -27.51
N LEU A 16 -3.87 -5.27 -27.14
CA LEU A 16 -3.61 -4.10 -26.28
C LEU A 16 -3.38 -4.54 -24.83
N LEU A 17 -4.30 -5.32 -24.26
CA LEU A 17 -4.17 -5.83 -22.89
C LEU A 17 -2.95 -6.74 -22.74
N ARG A 18 -2.68 -7.61 -23.72
CA ARG A 18 -1.49 -8.46 -23.75
C ARG A 18 -0.21 -7.63 -23.75
N ASN A 19 -0.12 -6.57 -24.56
CA ASN A 19 1.08 -5.72 -24.58
C ASN A 19 1.29 -5.00 -23.25
N ARG A 20 0.22 -4.52 -22.61
CA ARG A 20 0.29 -3.93 -21.26
C ARG A 20 0.73 -4.96 -20.23
N LEU A 21 0.18 -6.16 -20.26
CA LEU A 21 0.56 -7.26 -19.36
C LEU A 21 2.03 -7.66 -19.55
N LEU A 22 2.48 -7.81 -20.80
CA LEU A 22 3.88 -8.11 -21.13
C LEU A 22 4.82 -7.00 -20.68
N PHE A 23 4.40 -5.73 -20.79
CA PHE A 23 5.16 -4.60 -20.26
C PHE A 23 5.30 -4.69 -18.74
N VAL A 24 4.22 -4.98 -18.01
CA VAL A 24 4.27 -5.18 -16.55
C VAL A 24 5.20 -6.35 -16.20
N LEU A 25 5.07 -7.50 -16.87
CA LEU A 25 5.94 -8.66 -16.62
C LEU A 25 7.41 -8.36 -16.91
N GLY A 26 7.71 -7.65 -18.00
CA GLY A 26 9.06 -7.21 -18.34
C GLY A 26 9.64 -6.24 -17.29
N ALA A 27 8.84 -5.27 -16.85
CA ALA A 27 9.22 -4.33 -15.79
C ALA A 27 9.48 -5.05 -14.45
N LEU A 28 8.66 -6.04 -14.10
CA LEU A 28 8.84 -6.87 -12.91
C LEU A 28 10.10 -7.76 -13.01
N ALA A 29 10.41 -8.27 -14.19
CA ALA A 29 11.65 -9.02 -14.42
C ALA A 29 12.89 -8.13 -14.21
N ILE A 30 12.88 -6.90 -14.75
CA ILE A 30 13.95 -5.91 -14.53
C ILE A 30 14.08 -5.58 -13.04
N PHE A 31 12.97 -5.29 -12.36
CA PHE A 31 12.94 -5.07 -10.92
C PHE A 31 13.60 -6.24 -10.17
N ARG A 32 13.31 -7.48 -10.55
CA ARG A 32 13.87 -8.64 -9.88
C ARG A 32 15.37 -8.80 -10.10
N VAL A 33 15.86 -8.52 -11.31
CA VAL A 33 17.30 -8.49 -11.59
C VAL A 33 17.98 -7.42 -10.72
N LEU A 34 17.42 -6.22 -10.63
CA LEU A 34 17.97 -5.16 -9.78
C LEU A 34 17.98 -5.54 -8.29
N ALA A 35 16.93 -6.21 -7.82
CA ALA A 35 16.83 -6.71 -6.46
C ALA A 35 17.82 -7.86 -6.14
N SER A 36 18.43 -8.47 -7.16
CA SER A 36 19.43 -9.53 -7.01
C SER A 36 20.88 -9.05 -7.06
N ILE A 37 21.13 -7.81 -7.51
CA ILE A 37 22.48 -7.24 -7.58
C ILE A 37 22.83 -6.62 -6.22
N PRO A 38 23.77 -7.20 -5.45
CA PRO A 38 24.16 -6.69 -4.13
C PRO A 38 25.00 -5.41 -4.25
N VAL A 39 24.93 -4.54 -3.25
CA VAL A 39 25.83 -3.38 -3.12
C VAL A 39 27.24 -3.85 -2.73
N PRO A 40 28.33 -3.21 -3.19
CA PRO A 40 29.68 -3.63 -2.79
C PRO A 40 29.93 -3.45 -1.28
N GLY A 41 30.61 -4.42 -0.66
CA GLY A 41 31.13 -4.31 0.72
C GLY A 41 30.23 -4.89 1.83
N ILE A 42 29.45 -5.94 1.54
CA ILE A 42 28.50 -6.54 2.48
C ILE A 42 28.99 -7.90 2.99
N ASP A 43 28.83 -8.13 4.30
CA ASP A 43 28.84 -9.47 4.89
C ASP A 43 27.41 -10.04 4.93
N VAL A 44 27.13 -11.01 4.04
CA VAL A 44 25.80 -11.64 3.90
C VAL A 44 25.44 -12.48 5.13
N ALA A 45 26.43 -13.04 5.83
CA ALA A 45 26.17 -13.89 6.99
C ALA A 45 25.69 -13.08 8.21
N GLN A 46 26.28 -11.91 8.45
CA GLN A 46 25.82 -11.00 9.50
C GLN A 46 24.47 -10.37 9.17
N LEU A 47 24.21 -10.15 7.89
CA LEU A 47 22.94 -9.63 7.41
C LEU A 47 21.77 -10.56 7.75
N GLU A 48 21.91 -11.86 7.47
CA GLU A 48 20.87 -12.85 7.76
C GLU A 48 20.57 -12.93 9.27
N LEU A 49 21.60 -12.87 10.11
CA LEU A 49 21.43 -12.83 11.57
C LEU A 49 20.72 -11.56 12.06
N PHE A 50 21.04 -10.41 11.46
CA PHE A 50 20.41 -9.14 11.81
C PHE A 50 18.91 -9.09 11.49
N PHE A 51 18.52 -9.58 10.31
CA PHE A 51 17.10 -9.65 9.92
C PHE A 51 16.32 -10.68 10.73
N SER A 52 16.95 -11.78 11.13
CA SER A 52 16.32 -12.81 11.96
C SER A 52 15.88 -12.27 13.33
N ASN A 53 16.66 -11.33 13.88
CA ASN A 53 16.41 -10.76 15.21
C ASN A 53 15.51 -9.51 15.20
N ASN A 54 15.30 -8.87 14.04
CA ASN A 54 14.57 -7.61 13.96
C ASN A 54 13.35 -7.66 13.04
N GLN A 55 12.17 -7.84 13.64
CA GLN A 55 10.88 -7.87 12.95
C GLN A 55 10.59 -6.59 12.15
N PHE A 56 11.06 -5.43 12.63
CA PHE A 56 10.98 -4.15 11.93
C PHE A 56 11.63 -4.17 10.55
N PHE A 57 12.86 -4.69 10.47
CA PHE A 57 13.60 -4.79 9.23
C PHE A 57 13.02 -5.87 8.30
N GLY A 58 12.38 -6.90 8.87
CA GLY A 58 11.57 -7.85 8.12
C GLY A 58 10.38 -7.19 7.39
N LEU A 59 9.64 -6.29 8.05
CA LEU A 59 8.54 -5.54 7.43
C LEU A 59 9.04 -4.58 6.34
N LEU A 60 10.16 -3.89 6.58
CA LEU A 60 10.81 -3.07 5.55
C LEU A 60 11.21 -3.91 4.34
N ASN A 61 11.69 -5.14 4.54
CA ASN A 61 12.08 -6.04 3.46
C ASN A 61 10.89 -6.45 2.57
N LEU A 62 9.68 -6.55 3.14
CA LEU A 62 8.47 -6.79 2.36
C LEU A 62 8.18 -5.61 1.43
N PHE A 63 8.38 -4.37 1.88
CA PHE A 63 8.17 -3.16 1.07
C PHE A 63 9.27 -2.92 0.03
N SER A 64 10.50 -3.38 0.30
CA SER A 64 11.58 -3.36 -0.70
C SER A 64 11.56 -4.57 -1.65
N GLY A 65 10.62 -5.50 -1.43
CA GLY A 65 10.44 -6.68 -2.26
C GLY A 65 11.61 -7.66 -2.24
N GLY A 66 12.20 -7.86 -1.06
CA GLY A 66 13.37 -8.71 -0.85
C GLY A 66 14.70 -7.99 -1.13
N GLY A 67 14.66 -6.69 -1.45
CA GLY A 67 15.87 -5.90 -1.71
C GLY A 67 16.73 -5.71 -0.46
N LEU A 68 16.14 -5.81 0.73
CA LEU A 68 16.82 -5.68 2.01
C LEU A 68 17.54 -6.97 2.41
N SER A 69 16.93 -8.15 2.17
CA SER A 69 17.54 -9.45 2.47
C SER A 69 18.83 -9.73 1.70
N ASN A 70 19.00 -9.13 0.52
CA ASN A 70 20.23 -9.24 -0.27
C ASN A 70 21.07 -7.94 -0.26
N LEU A 71 20.63 -6.91 0.50
CA LEU A 71 21.18 -5.54 0.46
C LEU A 71 21.51 -5.11 -0.98
N SER A 72 20.49 -5.20 -1.84
CA SER A 72 20.64 -4.94 -3.26
C SER A 72 20.69 -3.44 -3.56
N LEU A 73 20.93 -3.10 -4.84
CA LEU A 73 20.80 -1.73 -5.36
C LEU A 73 19.46 -1.08 -4.97
N VAL A 74 18.46 -1.90 -4.67
CA VAL A 74 17.06 -1.54 -4.46
C VAL A 74 16.66 -1.61 -2.98
N LEU A 75 17.64 -1.51 -2.09
CA LEU A 75 17.47 -1.58 -0.64
C LEU A 75 16.23 -0.83 -0.10
N LEU A 76 16.10 0.46 -0.41
CA LEU A 76 15.01 1.31 0.09
C LEU A 76 13.66 1.03 -0.60
N GLY A 77 13.68 0.28 -1.70
CA GLY A 77 12.51 -0.03 -2.51
C GLY A 77 11.78 1.23 -2.99
N VAL A 78 10.45 1.15 -2.91
CA VAL A 78 9.52 2.25 -3.17
C VAL A 78 9.17 3.06 -1.91
N GLY A 79 9.80 2.75 -0.77
CA GLY A 79 9.54 3.35 0.54
C GLY A 79 9.63 4.89 0.57
N PRO A 80 10.69 5.51 0.01
CA PRO A 80 10.81 6.97 -0.07
C PRO A 80 9.66 7.62 -0.84
N TYR A 81 9.23 7.01 -1.96
CA TYR A 81 8.13 7.50 -2.78
C TYR A 81 6.80 7.41 -2.06
N ILE A 82 6.53 6.30 -1.39
CA ILE A 82 5.33 6.12 -0.56
C ILE A 82 5.29 7.20 0.52
N THR A 83 6.41 7.43 1.20
CA THR A 83 6.53 8.47 2.23
C THR A 83 6.26 9.86 1.67
N ALA A 84 6.84 10.20 0.52
CA ALA A 84 6.59 11.46 -0.17
C ALA A 84 5.11 11.64 -0.55
N SER A 85 4.50 10.58 -1.10
CA SER A 85 3.08 10.57 -1.48
C SER A 85 2.17 10.80 -0.28
N ILE A 86 2.47 10.16 0.86
CA ILE A 86 1.73 10.36 2.12
C ILE A 86 1.82 11.81 2.57
N ILE A 87 3.03 12.39 2.59
CA ILE A 87 3.23 13.78 3.03
C ILE A 87 2.41 14.73 2.16
N LEU A 88 2.46 14.58 0.83
CA LEU A 88 1.68 15.43 -0.07
C LEU A 88 0.18 15.19 0.06
N GLN A 89 -0.26 13.94 0.25
CA GLN A 89 -1.67 13.61 0.47
C GLN A 89 -2.17 14.29 1.76
N LEU A 90 -1.39 14.27 2.85
CA LEU A 90 -1.69 14.98 4.10
C LEU A 90 -1.74 16.50 3.89
N LEU A 91 -0.80 17.04 3.13
CA LEU A 91 -0.74 18.48 2.82
C LEU A 91 -1.95 18.97 2.01
N THR A 92 -2.63 18.11 1.25
CA THR A 92 -3.86 18.52 0.52
C THR A 92 -4.98 18.99 1.46
N MET A 93 -5.02 18.50 2.71
CA MET A 93 -6.03 18.94 3.68
C MET A 93 -5.69 20.30 4.30
N MET A 94 -4.39 20.60 4.43
CA MET A 94 -3.92 21.86 5.01
C MET A 94 -3.78 22.98 3.99
N ILE A 95 -3.50 22.64 2.73
CA ILE A 95 -3.20 23.60 1.66
C ILE A 95 -4.28 23.49 0.57
N PRO A 96 -5.21 24.45 0.49
CA PRO A 96 -6.30 24.44 -0.50
C PRO A 96 -5.81 24.35 -1.95
N ALA A 97 -4.67 24.99 -2.27
CA ALA A 97 -4.08 24.94 -3.60
C ALA A 97 -3.70 23.51 -4.02
N LEU A 98 -3.19 22.68 -3.09
CA LEU A 98 -2.89 21.27 -3.38
C LEU A 98 -4.18 20.44 -3.51
N LYS A 99 -5.24 20.78 -2.75
CA LYS A 99 -6.55 20.15 -2.91
C LYS A 99 -7.13 20.41 -4.30
N GLN A 100 -7.12 21.67 -4.75
CA GLN A 100 -7.61 22.07 -6.08
C GLN A 100 -6.81 21.37 -7.18
N LEU A 101 -5.48 21.32 -7.05
CA LEU A 101 -4.62 20.60 -7.97
C LEU A 101 -4.99 19.12 -8.09
N TYR A 102 -5.22 18.44 -6.96
CA TYR A 102 -5.48 17.00 -6.96
C TYR A 102 -6.91 16.64 -7.42
N GLN A 103 -7.89 17.52 -7.15
CA GLN A 103 -9.31 17.21 -7.31
C GLN A 103 -10.00 17.97 -8.45
N GLU A 104 -9.65 19.24 -8.69
CA GLU A 104 -10.35 20.13 -9.64
C GLU A 104 -9.67 20.18 -11.01
N GLU A 105 -8.34 20.12 -11.09
CA GLU A 105 -7.58 20.20 -12.37
C GLU A 105 -7.58 18.89 -13.19
N GLY A 106 -8.24 17.84 -12.72
CA GLY A 106 -8.36 16.56 -13.44
C GLY A 106 -7.00 15.87 -13.65
N GLU A 107 -6.78 15.33 -14.86
CA GLU A 107 -5.58 14.52 -15.17
C GLU A 107 -4.29 15.34 -15.15
N ILE A 108 -4.32 16.59 -15.63
CA ILE A 108 -3.17 17.49 -15.63
C ILE A 108 -2.74 17.81 -14.19
N GLY A 109 -3.71 18.05 -13.31
CA GLY A 109 -3.48 18.27 -11.89
C GLY A 109 -2.83 17.06 -11.21
N ARG A 110 -3.30 15.85 -11.51
CA ARG A 110 -2.70 14.60 -11.00
C ARG A 110 -1.27 14.40 -11.47
N GLN A 111 -0.94 14.75 -12.72
CA GLN A 111 0.43 14.69 -13.22
C GLN A 111 1.35 15.66 -12.47
N LYS A 112 0.91 16.91 -12.25
CA LYS A 112 1.65 17.89 -11.43
C LYS A 112 1.83 17.41 -9.98
N PHE A 113 0.80 16.80 -9.40
CA PHE A 113 0.89 16.20 -8.05
C PHE A 113 1.93 15.08 -8.00
N SER A 114 1.99 14.22 -9.01
CA SER A 114 3.05 13.20 -9.13
C SER A 114 4.42 13.85 -9.28
N GLN A 115 4.54 14.94 -10.04
CA GLN A 115 5.80 15.67 -10.19
C GLN A 115 6.31 16.22 -8.85
N TYR A 116 5.45 16.83 -8.04
CA TYR A 116 5.83 17.25 -6.68
C TYR A 116 6.22 16.05 -5.80
N THR A 117 5.54 14.93 -5.95
CA THR A 117 5.88 13.69 -5.23
C THR A 117 7.28 13.21 -5.61
N ARG A 118 7.66 13.25 -6.89
CA ARG A 118 9.02 12.92 -7.36
C ARG A 118 10.07 13.85 -6.75
N PHE A 119 9.82 15.15 -6.73
CA PHE A 119 10.75 16.11 -6.16
C PHE A 119 10.96 15.91 -4.66
N LEU A 120 9.91 15.52 -3.93
CA LEU A 120 10.00 15.22 -2.49
C LEU A 120 10.64 13.85 -2.22
N THR A 121 10.51 12.89 -3.15
CA THR A 121 11.07 11.55 -3.01
C THR A 121 12.59 11.56 -2.93
N LEU A 122 13.27 12.38 -3.75
CA LEU A 122 14.74 12.43 -3.81
C LEU A 122 15.39 12.80 -2.47
N PRO A 123 15.06 13.93 -1.80
CA PRO A 123 15.67 14.27 -0.52
C PRO A 123 15.31 13.26 0.57
N LEU A 124 14.10 12.69 0.55
CA LEU A 124 13.71 11.63 1.48
C LEU A 124 14.52 10.35 1.28
N ALA A 125 14.79 9.96 0.03
CA ALA A 125 15.62 8.80 -0.29
C ALA A 125 17.06 9.01 0.21
N VAL A 126 17.61 10.22 0.09
CA VAL A 126 18.93 10.56 0.63
C VAL A 126 18.95 10.42 2.15
N VAL A 127 17.98 11.01 2.86
CA VAL A 127 17.90 10.94 4.33
C VAL A 127 17.70 9.50 4.82
N GLN A 128 16.79 8.74 4.19
CA GLN A 128 16.55 7.34 4.52
C GLN A 128 17.77 6.46 4.19
N GLY A 129 18.45 6.71 3.07
CA GLY A 129 19.66 6.01 2.67
C GLY A 129 20.81 6.22 3.64
N ILE A 130 21.05 7.46 4.07
CA ILE A 130 22.06 7.77 5.10
C ILE A 130 21.72 7.05 6.41
N SER A 131 20.46 7.16 6.85
CA SER A 131 20.01 6.54 8.10
C SER A 131 20.22 5.03 8.07
N PHE A 132 19.88 4.39 6.96
CA PHE A 132 19.99 2.95 6.82
C PHE A 132 21.46 2.48 6.76
N LEU A 133 22.31 3.16 6.00
CA LEU A 133 23.74 2.84 5.92
C LEU A 133 24.44 2.97 7.29
N LEU A 134 24.07 3.98 8.09
CA LEU A 134 24.60 4.13 9.44
C LEU A 134 24.18 3.00 10.37
N ILE A 135 22.95 2.48 10.25
CA ILE A 135 22.50 1.32 11.02
C ILE A 135 23.31 0.10 10.62
N LEU A 136 23.46 -0.19 9.33
CA LEU A 136 24.23 -1.34 8.86
C LEU A 136 25.70 -1.30 9.30
N GLN A 137 26.29 -0.10 9.32
CA GLN A 137 27.67 0.07 9.78
C GLN A 137 27.80 -0.18 11.30
N ARG A 138 26.82 0.24 12.11
CA ARG A 138 26.82 0.02 13.57
C ARG A 138 26.69 -1.46 13.93
N GLU A 139 25.89 -2.19 13.18
CA GLU A 139 25.63 -3.61 13.39
C GLU A 139 26.74 -4.52 12.86
N GLY A 140 27.84 -3.94 12.33
CA GLY A 140 29.00 -4.70 11.85
C GLY A 140 28.82 -5.34 10.47
N ILE A 141 27.67 -5.17 9.83
CA ILE A 141 27.30 -5.77 8.54
C ILE A 141 28.14 -5.18 7.38
N MET A 142 28.56 -3.92 7.52
CA MET A 142 29.48 -3.24 6.62
C MET A 142 30.70 -2.72 7.40
N PRO A 143 31.66 -3.59 7.77
CA PRO A 143 32.83 -3.18 8.52
C PRO A 143 33.79 -2.40 7.62
N GLY A 144 34.16 -1.18 8.03
CA GLY A 144 35.29 -0.45 7.42
C GLY A 144 35.00 0.33 6.13
N LEU A 145 33.78 0.83 5.91
CA LEU A 145 33.53 1.76 4.80
C LEU A 145 34.38 3.04 4.96
N THR A 146 35.26 3.29 4.01
CA THR A 146 35.88 4.62 3.85
C THR A 146 34.79 5.65 3.50
N SER A 147 34.99 6.93 3.87
CA SER A 147 34.01 8.00 3.56
C SER A 147 33.65 8.06 2.07
N PHE A 148 34.57 7.67 1.19
CA PHE A 148 34.33 7.55 -0.24
C PHE A 148 33.38 6.40 -0.59
N GLN A 149 33.60 5.20 -0.05
CA GLN A 149 32.69 4.05 -0.26
C GLN A 149 31.30 4.30 0.30
N PHE A 150 31.19 5.01 1.44
CA PHE A 150 29.90 5.43 1.98
C PHE A 150 29.13 6.32 0.99
N GLY A 151 29.80 7.32 0.40
CA GLY A 151 29.19 8.21 -0.59
C GLY A 151 28.75 7.49 -1.87
N VAL A 152 29.57 6.55 -2.36
CA VAL A 152 29.23 5.71 -3.52
C VAL A 152 28.02 4.83 -3.21
N ASN A 153 28.00 4.14 -2.08
CA ASN A 153 26.89 3.28 -1.68
C ASN A 153 25.60 4.09 -1.50
N LEU A 154 25.68 5.29 -0.93
CA LEU A 154 24.54 6.20 -0.81
C LEU A 154 23.98 6.58 -2.19
N LEU A 155 24.83 6.99 -3.13
CA LEU A 155 24.41 7.33 -4.49
C LEU A 155 23.77 6.14 -5.20
N VAL A 156 24.35 4.95 -5.06
CA VAL A 156 23.83 3.72 -5.66
C VAL A 156 22.44 3.38 -5.11
N ILE A 157 22.25 3.44 -3.79
CA ILE A 157 20.96 3.15 -3.15
C ILE A 157 19.89 4.19 -3.54
N VAL A 158 20.25 5.47 -3.55
CA VAL A 158 19.34 6.55 -3.94
C VAL A 158 18.97 6.42 -5.42
N ALA A 159 19.95 6.17 -6.30
CA ALA A 159 19.71 5.95 -7.72
C ALA A 159 18.82 4.71 -7.96
N GLY A 160 19.03 3.61 -7.23
CA GLY A 160 18.21 2.42 -7.32
C GLY A 160 16.76 2.65 -6.88
N SER A 161 16.54 3.40 -5.81
CA SER A 161 15.18 3.77 -5.37
C SER A 161 14.47 4.71 -6.36
N MET A 162 15.19 5.69 -6.93
CA MET A 162 14.65 6.57 -7.97
C MET A 162 14.32 5.81 -9.25
N LEU A 163 15.16 4.84 -9.63
CA LEU A 163 14.92 3.96 -10.77
C LEU A 163 13.66 3.11 -10.55
N LEU A 164 13.46 2.56 -9.35
CA LEU A 164 12.23 1.84 -9.03
C LEU A 164 10.98 2.69 -9.09
N MET A 165 11.06 3.91 -8.55
CA MET A 165 9.96 4.86 -8.62
C MET A 165 9.59 5.11 -10.09
N TRP A 166 10.60 5.32 -10.94
CA TRP A 166 10.39 5.49 -12.38
C TRP A 166 9.76 4.25 -13.03
N ILE A 167 10.21 3.03 -12.70
CA ILE A 167 9.57 1.78 -13.17
C ILE A 167 8.10 1.71 -12.70
N GLY A 168 7.82 2.08 -11.45
CA GLY A 168 6.46 2.09 -10.90
C GLY A 168 5.54 3.07 -11.64
N GLU A 169 6.05 4.23 -12.03
CA GLU A 169 5.29 5.19 -12.84
C GLU A 169 5.07 4.69 -14.26
N LEU A 170 6.08 4.09 -14.89
CA LEU A 170 5.93 3.47 -16.20
C LEU A 170 4.88 2.35 -16.19
N ILE A 171 4.85 1.51 -15.15
CA ILE A 171 3.80 0.50 -14.97
C ILE A 171 2.43 1.15 -14.82
N SER A 172 2.33 2.30 -14.15
CA SER A 172 1.06 3.01 -13.97
C SER A 172 0.55 3.65 -15.27
N GLU A 173 1.46 4.13 -16.12
CA GLU A 173 1.14 4.80 -17.39
C GLU A 173 0.88 3.80 -18.53
N PHE A 174 1.76 2.82 -18.70
CA PHE A 174 1.71 1.87 -19.83
C PHE A 174 1.20 0.48 -19.44
N GLY A 175 1.12 0.16 -18.15
CA GLY A 175 0.74 -1.16 -17.65
C GLY A 175 -0.72 -1.27 -17.21
N LEU A 176 -0.94 -2.18 -16.25
CA LEU A 176 -2.24 -2.47 -15.65
C LEU A 176 -2.13 -2.26 -14.13
N GLY A 177 -2.93 -1.34 -13.58
CA GLY A 177 -2.99 -1.10 -12.14
C GLY A 177 -2.21 0.11 -11.66
N ASN A 178 -1.95 0.16 -10.34
CA ASN A 178 -1.04 1.12 -9.74
C ASN A 178 0.34 0.45 -9.63
N GLY A 179 1.33 0.98 -10.33
CA GLY A 179 2.63 0.33 -10.45
C GLY A 179 3.38 0.19 -9.12
N VAL A 180 3.21 1.12 -8.18
CA VAL A 180 3.81 1.01 -6.85
C VAL A 180 3.23 -0.18 -6.10
N SER A 181 1.91 -0.35 -6.15
CA SER A 181 1.23 -1.50 -5.54
C SER A 181 1.64 -2.82 -6.19
N VAL A 182 1.82 -2.83 -7.52
CA VAL A 182 2.27 -4.01 -8.28
C VAL A 182 3.71 -4.39 -7.93
N ILE A 183 4.61 -3.42 -7.74
CA ILE A 183 5.99 -3.67 -7.30
C ILE A 183 6.01 -4.29 -5.89
N ILE A 184 5.24 -3.75 -4.95
CA ILE A 184 5.13 -4.30 -3.59
C ILE A 184 4.57 -5.74 -3.65
N PHE A 185 3.51 -5.95 -4.43
CA PHE A 185 2.92 -7.27 -4.64
C PHE A 185 3.95 -8.27 -5.18
N ALA A 186 4.68 -7.90 -6.24
CA ALA A 186 5.69 -8.78 -6.82
C ALA A 186 6.82 -9.10 -5.83
N GLY A 187 7.22 -8.11 -5.03
CA GLY A 187 8.20 -8.26 -3.97
C GLY A 187 7.79 -9.27 -2.91
N ILE A 188 6.54 -9.17 -2.42
CA ILE A 188 5.99 -10.10 -1.43
C ILE A 188 5.88 -11.50 -2.02
N VAL A 189 5.26 -11.65 -3.20
CA VAL A 189 5.02 -12.95 -3.83
C VAL A 189 6.33 -13.66 -4.15
N ALA A 190 7.39 -12.93 -4.52
CA ALA A 190 8.71 -13.51 -4.76
C ALA A 190 9.36 -14.13 -3.51
N SER A 191 8.95 -13.71 -2.30
CA SER A 191 9.44 -14.25 -1.04
C SER A 191 8.63 -15.45 -0.51
N LEU A 192 7.43 -15.68 -1.04
CA LEU A 192 6.58 -16.79 -0.61
C LEU A 192 7.21 -18.17 -0.88
N PRO A 193 7.83 -18.44 -2.06
CA PRO A 193 8.43 -19.76 -2.31
C PRO A 193 9.52 -20.15 -1.31
N SER A 194 10.37 -19.21 -0.91
CA SER A 194 11.44 -19.47 0.07
C SER A 194 10.89 -19.67 1.48
N GLN A 195 9.85 -18.92 1.87
CA GLN A 195 9.18 -19.12 3.14
C GLN A 195 8.46 -20.48 3.22
N VAL A 196 7.80 -20.88 2.13
CA VAL A 196 7.13 -22.19 2.04
C VAL A 196 8.16 -23.32 2.07
N SER A 197 9.27 -23.21 1.34
CA SER A 197 10.30 -24.25 1.38
C SER A 197 10.93 -24.34 2.76
N GLN A 198 11.25 -23.22 3.40
CA GLN A 198 11.78 -23.20 4.77
C GLN A 198 10.77 -23.82 5.76
N ALA A 199 9.48 -23.50 5.64
CA ALA A 199 8.43 -24.10 6.46
C ALA A 199 8.29 -25.62 6.24
N LEU A 200 8.46 -26.11 5.02
CA LEU A 200 8.46 -27.54 4.70
C LEU A 200 9.70 -28.26 5.25
N PHE A 201 10.88 -27.64 5.21
CA PHE A 201 12.13 -28.25 5.73
C PHE A 201 12.24 -28.19 7.26
N SER A 202 11.66 -27.18 7.90
CA SER A 202 11.55 -27.06 9.37
C SER A 202 10.36 -27.81 9.96
N PHE A 203 9.64 -28.58 9.14
CA PHE A 203 8.45 -29.30 9.54
C PHE A 203 8.76 -30.30 10.65
N ASN A 204 8.21 -30.03 11.84
CA ASN A 204 8.23 -30.94 12.97
C ASN A 204 6.80 -31.44 13.24
N ALA A 205 6.62 -32.75 13.40
CA ALA A 205 5.33 -33.37 13.66
C ALA A 205 4.63 -32.81 14.91
N ALA A 206 5.39 -32.26 15.87
CA ALA A 206 4.84 -31.61 17.06
C ALA A 206 4.14 -30.26 16.78
N GLN A 207 4.45 -29.59 15.66
CA GLN A 207 3.89 -28.28 15.29
C GLN A 207 2.73 -28.38 14.29
N LEU A 208 2.35 -29.60 13.90
CA LEU A 208 1.28 -29.89 12.94
C LEU A 208 -0.07 -29.21 13.29
N PRO A 209 -0.52 -29.17 14.57
CA PRO A 209 -1.73 -28.44 14.94
C PRO A 209 -1.65 -26.93 14.67
N VAL A 210 -0.46 -26.33 14.87
CA VAL A 210 -0.22 -24.89 14.66
C VAL A 210 -0.23 -24.56 13.17
N TYR A 211 0.36 -25.40 12.33
CA TYR A 211 0.32 -25.22 10.87
C TYR A 211 -1.10 -25.34 10.30
N ILE A 212 -1.90 -26.32 10.76
CA ILE A 212 -3.30 -26.45 10.35
C ILE A 212 -4.11 -25.23 10.79
N ALA A 213 -3.94 -24.80 12.04
CA ALA A 213 -4.60 -23.60 12.56
C ALA A 213 -4.22 -22.35 11.74
N PHE A 214 -2.95 -22.23 11.35
CA PHE A 214 -2.48 -21.12 10.53
C PHE A 214 -3.09 -21.13 9.12
N VAL A 215 -3.15 -22.28 8.45
CA VAL A 215 -3.77 -22.38 7.12
C VAL A 215 -5.27 -22.07 7.20
N ALA A 216 -5.96 -22.59 8.21
CA ALA A 216 -7.38 -22.31 8.43
C ALA A 216 -7.62 -20.81 8.71
N ALA A 217 -6.81 -20.20 9.59
CA ALA A 217 -6.86 -18.77 9.87
C ALA A 217 -6.57 -17.93 8.61
N THR A 218 -5.59 -18.33 7.81
CA THR A 218 -5.25 -17.68 6.54
C THR A 218 -6.43 -17.68 5.59
N ILE A 219 -7.07 -18.83 5.37
CA ILE A 219 -8.26 -18.94 4.50
C ILE A 219 -9.41 -18.09 5.04
N ALA A 220 -9.64 -18.10 6.36
CA ALA A 220 -10.67 -17.29 7.00
C ALA A 220 -10.43 -15.79 6.79
N VAL A 221 -9.18 -15.32 6.96
CA VAL A 221 -8.79 -13.92 6.75
C VAL A 221 -8.93 -13.53 5.29
N VAL A 222 -8.45 -14.34 4.34
CA VAL A 222 -8.62 -14.11 2.90
C VAL A 222 -10.11 -13.95 2.56
N THR A 223 -10.93 -14.90 3.02
CA THR A 223 -12.36 -14.90 2.73
C THR A 223 -13.04 -13.67 3.32
N ALA A 224 -12.73 -13.32 4.56
CA ALA A 224 -13.24 -12.11 5.20
C ALA A 224 -12.87 -10.84 4.43
N VAL A 225 -11.61 -10.72 4.02
CA VAL A 225 -11.11 -9.56 3.25
C VAL A 225 -11.82 -9.45 1.90
N VAL A 226 -11.97 -10.56 1.18
CA VAL A 226 -12.65 -10.56 -0.14
C VAL A 226 -14.11 -10.15 0.02
N VAL A 227 -14.84 -10.74 0.97
CA VAL A 227 -16.27 -10.44 1.21
C VAL A 227 -16.46 -8.96 1.56
N ILE A 228 -15.64 -8.41 2.45
CA ILE A 228 -15.76 -7.01 2.86
C ILE A 228 -15.31 -6.04 1.77
N THR A 229 -14.30 -6.41 0.98
CA THR A 229 -13.81 -5.56 -0.11
C THR A 229 -14.81 -5.50 -1.27
N GLU A 230 -15.54 -6.59 -1.54
CA GLU A 230 -16.64 -6.64 -2.52
C GLU A 230 -17.95 -6.07 -1.98
N ALA A 231 -18.10 -5.93 -0.65
CA ALA A 231 -19.31 -5.36 -0.08
C ALA A 231 -19.51 -3.89 -0.51
N GLU A 232 -20.68 -3.62 -1.11
CA GLU A 232 -21.10 -2.28 -1.49
C GLU A 232 -22.50 -1.95 -0.97
N ARG A 233 -22.70 -0.68 -0.65
CA ARG A 233 -23.99 -0.09 -0.33
C ARG A 233 -24.50 0.67 -1.55
N PRO A 234 -25.51 0.16 -2.26
CA PRO A 234 -26.10 0.89 -3.39
C PRO A 234 -26.92 2.08 -2.89
N VAL A 235 -26.61 3.28 -3.37
CA VAL A 235 -27.43 4.48 -3.15
C VAL A 235 -28.24 4.75 -4.42
N PRO A 236 -29.57 4.66 -4.41
CA PRO A 236 -30.37 4.86 -5.62
C PRO A 236 -30.25 6.30 -6.11
N VAL A 237 -30.04 6.46 -7.42
CA VAL A 237 -29.95 7.75 -8.10
C VAL A 237 -30.87 7.72 -9.31
N THR A 238 -31.65 8.78 -9.46
CA THR A 238 -32.55 8.96 -10.60
C THR A 238 -32.08 10.13 -11.43
N TYR A 239 -31.94 9.93 -12.75
CA TYR A 239 -31.67 11.01 -13.67
C TYR A 239 -32.95 11.79 -13.97
N ALA A 240 -32.84 13.12 -13.98
CA ALA A 240 -33.93 14.02 -14.30
C ALA A 240 -34.48 13.72 -15.70
N LYS A 241 -35.80 13.60 -15.78
CA LYS A 241 -36.52 13.29 -17.01
C LYS A 241 -36.54 14.51 -17.92
N ARG A 242 -36.35 14.32 -19.23
CA ARG A 242 -36.71 15.33 -20.23
C ARG A 242 -38.18 15.12 -20.58
N VAL A 243 -39.04 16.05 -20.18
CA VAL A 243 -40.44 16.05 -20.64
C VAL A 243 -40.50 16.73 -22.01
N ARG A 244 -40.98 16.00 -23.03
CA ARG A 244 -41.24 16.56 -24.36
C ARG A 244 -42.67 16.18 -24.78
N GLY A 245 -43.60 17.14 -24.70
CA GLY A 245 -45.03 16.92 -24.94
C GLY A 245 -45.72 16.11 -23.81
N MET A 246 -46.68 15.25 -24.16
CA MET A 246 -47.41 14.39 -23.21
C MET A 246 -46.74 13.03 -22.93
N LYS A 247 -45.58 12.75 -23.54
CA LYS A 247 -44.89 11.47 -23.38
C LYS A 247 -43.71 11.61 -22.43
N PHE A 248 -43.74 10.84 -21.34
CA PHE A 248 -42.61 10.70 -20.42
C PHE A 248 -41.53 9.83 -21.08
N PHE A 249 -40.43 10.45 -21.53
CA PHE A 249 -39.22 9.73 -21.91
C PHE A 249 -38.17 9.85 -20.80
N GLY A 250 -37.68 8.71 -20.32
CA GLY A 250 -36.54 8.65 -19.41
C GLY A 250 -36.87 8.67 -17.92
N GLY A 251 -35.81 8.48 -17.13
CA GLY A 251 -35.83 8.15 -15.71
C GLY A 251 -35.33 6.73 -15.46
N ALA A 252 -34.20 6.35 -16.08
CA ALA A 252 -33.51 5.13 -15.67
C ALA A 252 -33.05 5.31 -14.22
N SER A 253 -33.63 4.52 -13.31
CA SER A 253 -33.12 4.40 -11.95
C SER A 253 -31.81 3.65 -12.01
N THR A 254 -30.73 4.30 -11.61
CA THR A 254 -29.44 3.66 -11.38
C THR A 254 -29.13 3.67 -9.89
N TYR A 255 -27.97 3.16 -9.52
CA TYR A 255 -27.43 3.32 -8.17
C TYR A 255 -25.97 3.78 -8.24
N LEU A 256 -25.58 4.56 -7.23
CA LEU A 256 -24.20 4.89 -6.95
C LEU A 256 -23.65 3.83 -5.98
N PRO A 257 -22.70 2.98 -6.40
CA PRO A 257 -22.09 1.99 -5.53
C PRO A 257 -21.15 2.66 -4.52
N LEU A 258 -21.50 2.63 -3.24
CA LEU A 258 -20.61 3.06 -2.16
C LEU A 258 -20.01 1.84 -1.47
N ARG A 259 -18.76 1.51 -1.80
CA ARG A 259 -18.05 0.35 -1.23
C ARG A 259 -17.79 0.51 0.26
N LEU A 260 -17.70 -0.61 0.97
CA LEU A 260 -17.37 -0.66 2.40
C LEU A 260 -15.91 -0.27 2.65
N ASN A 261 -14.99 -0.85 1.87
CA ASN A 261 -13.59 -0.43 1.83
C ASN A 261 -13.31 0.35 0.53
N GLN A 262 -13.48 1.66 0.58
CA GLN A 262 -13.16 2.54 -0.55
C GLN A 262 -11.66 2.84 -0.66
N ALA A 263 -10.94 2.69 0.45
CA ALA A 263 -9.54 3.06 0.56
C ALA A 263 -8.57 1.98 0.06
N GLY A 264 -9.06 0.75 -0.13
CA GLY A 264 -8.26 -0.38 -0.56
C GLY A 264 -7.17 -0.70 0.45
N VAL A 265 -5.93 -0.83 -0.02
CA VAL A 265 -4.74 -1.19 0.77
C VAL A 265 -3.96 0.01 1.28
N ILE A 266 -4.19 1.17 0.68
CA ILE A 266 -3.36 2.35 0.86
C ILE A 266 -3.27 2.76 2.35
N PRO A 267 -4.35 2.74 3.16
CA PRO A 267 -4.27 3.03 4.58
C PRO A 267 -3.35 2.09 5.38
N ILE A 268 -3.31 0.80 5.02
CA ILE A 268 -2.45 -0.20 5.69
C ILE A 268 -0.99 0.14 5.44
N ILE A 269 -0.66 0.46 4.18
CA ILE A 269 0.69 0.86 3.77
C ILE A 269 1.07 2.18 4.46
N PHE A 270 0.16 3.15 4.50
CA PHE A 270 0.39 4.45 5.13
C PHE A 270 0.63 4.34 6.63
N ALA A 271 -0.18 3.54 7.32
CA ALA A 271 -0.01 3.27 8.75
C ALA A 271 1.36 2.65 9.04
N LEU A 272 1.80 1.68 8.23
CA LEU A 272 3.13 1.09 8.35
C LEU A 272 4.23 2.12 8.09
N SER A 273 4.17 2.86 6.98
CA SER A 273 5.15 3.89 6.65
C SER A 273 5.27 4.97 7.73
N LEU A 274 4.15 5.42 8.32
CA LEU A 274 4.19 6.40 9.41
C LEU A 274 4.83 5.81 10.67
N LEU A 275 4.56 4.54 10.96
CA LEU A 275 5.16 3.84 12.12
C LEU A 275 6.68 3.67 11.93
N LEU A 276 7.15 3.53 10.68
CA LEU A 276 8.58 3.39 10.36
C LEU A 276 9.37 4.70 10.61
N ILE A 277 8.77 5.87 10.38
CA ILE A 277 9.49 7.16 10.45
C ILE A 277 10.09 7.45 11.84
N PRO A 278 9.32 7.41 12.96
CA PRO A 278 9.89 7.64 14.28
C PRO A 278 10.97 6.65 14.65
N GLN A 279 10.84 5.38 14.24
CA GLN A 279 11.82 4.35 14.52
C GLN A 279 13.12 4.59 13.76
N MET A 280 13.04 4.99 12.48
CA MET A 280 14.21 5.39 11.70
C MET A 280 14.89 6.62 12.32
N MET A 281 14.13 7.66 12.69
CA MET A 281 14.70 8.85 13.32
C MET A 281 15.34 8.54 14.68
N ALA A 282 14.68 7.74 15.51
CA ALA A 282 15.23 7.31 16.79
C ALA A 282 16.52 6.50 16.60
N SER A 283 16.54 5.57 15.64
CA SER A 283 17.76 4.81 15.35
C SER A 283 18.92 5.70 14.89
N PHE A 284 18.63 6.75 14.10
CA PHE A 284 19.64 7.73 13.68
C PHE A 284 20.23 8.48 14.89
N PHE A 285 19.37 9.02 15.75
CA PHE A 285 19.76 9.83 16.90
C PHE A 285 20.24 9.04 18.13
N ALA A 286 20.13 7.70 18.12
CA ALA A 286 20.57 6.83 19.22
C ALA A 286 22.07 6.97 19.58
N THR A 287 22.93 7.42 18.66
CA THR A 287 24.35 7.71 18.93
C THR A 287 24.68 9.21 18.92
N SER A 288 23.68 10.07 19.07
CA SER A 288 23.95 11.50 19.18
C SER A 288 24.77 11.79 20.44
N ALA A 289 25.72 12.72 20.34
CA ALA A 289 26.56 13.13 21.45
C ALA A 289 25.78 13.81 22.61
N TYR A 290 24.51 14.12 22.38
CA TYR A 290 23.62 14.74 23.36
C TYR A 290 22.84 13.66 24.15
N PRO A 291 23.10 13.49 25.46
CA PRO A 291 22.50 12.40 26.24
C PRO A 291 20.97 12.41 26.29
N TRP A 292 20.34 13.59 26.25
CA TRP A 292 18.88 13.73 26.25
C TRP A 292 18.24 13.22 24.96
N LEU A 293 18.95 13.36 23.83
CA LEU A 293 18.45 12.97 22.52
C LEU A 293 18.66 11.46 22.30
N ALA A 294 19.77 10.91 22.81
CA ALA A 294 20.01 9.48 22.85
C ALA A 294 19.01 8.74 23.77
N SER A 295 18.71 9.28 24.95
CA SER A 295 17.74 8.66 25.87
C SER A 295 16.30 8.71 25.32
N ALA A 296 15.90 9.82 24.70
CA ALA A 296 14.61 9.92 24.02
C ALA A 296 14.50 8.92 22.86
N SER A 297 15.58 8.74 22.09
CA SER A 297 15.64 7.77 20.99
C SER A 297 15.53 6.33 21.48
N GLN A 298 16.24 5.98 22.56
CA GLN A 298 16.15 4.64 23.16
C GLN A 298 14.75 4.38 23.75
N PHE A 299 14.11 5.39 24.35
CA PHE A 299 12.73 5.27 24.82
C PHE A 299 11.76 4.92 23.68
N VAL A 300 11.87 5.61 22.55
CA VAL A 300 11.05 5.34 21.36
C VAL A 300 11.28 3.91 20.85
N LEU A 301 12.54 3.48 20.72
CA LEU A 301 12.87 2.13 20.27
C LEU A 301 12.32 1.05 21.23
N ASN A 302 12.49 1.24 22.54
CA ASN A 302 11.97 0.31 23.55
C ASN A 302 10.43 0.23 23.53
N MET A 303 9.74 1.36 23.34
CA MET A 303 8.28 1.37 23.24
C MET A 303 7.77 0.55 22.04
N PHE A 304 8.47 0.62 20.90
CA PHE A 304 8.09 -0.12 19.71
C PHE A 304 8.55 -1.58 19.69
N GLN A 305 9.46 -1.99 20.59
CA GLN A 305 9.79 -3.40 20.82
C GLN A 305 8.65 -4.14 21.57
N HIS A 306 7.83 -3.43 22.35
CA HIS A 306 6.67 -4.03 22.99
C HIS A 306 5.56 -4.32 21.98
N LEU A 307 5.39 -5.60 21.64
CA LEU A 307 4.47 -6.07 20.60
C LEU A 307 3.02 -5.60 20.81
N GLY A 308 2.55 -5.49 22.06
CA GLY A 308 1.22 -4.98 22.39
C GLY A 308 1.06 -3.47 22.12
N VAL A 309 2.08 -2.66 22.43
CA VAL A 309 2.08 -1.23 22.13
C VAL A 309 2.17 -1.01 20.63
N TYR A 310 3.06 -1.74 19.95
CA TYR A 310 3.17 -1.72 18.49
C TYR A 310 1.83 -2.05 17.82
N GLY A 311 1.17 -3.14 18.23
CA GLY A 311 -0.12 -3.55 17.71
C GLY A 311 -1.23 -2.53 17.98
N ALA A 312 -1.28 -1.92 19.16
CA ALA A 312 -2.28 -0.91 19.51
C ALA A 312 -2.09 0.40 18.72
N VAL A 313 -0.85 0.89 18.59
CA VAL A 313 -0.55 2.06 17.77
C VAL A 313 -0.87 1.76 16.31
N TYR A 314 -0.51 0.58 15.82
CA TYR A 314 -0.81 0.16 14.46
C TYR A 314 -2.33 0.09 14.20
N PHE A 315 -3.11 -0.45 15.13
CA PHE A 315 -4.58 -0.44 15.07
C PHE A 315 -5.14 0.97 14.87
N VAL A 316 -4.74 1.89 15.74
CA VAL A 316 -5.23 3.27 15.74
C VAL A 316 -4.82 3.98 14.46
N LEU A 317 -3.59 3.78 13.99
CA LEU A 317 -3.10 4.36 12.74
C LEU A 317 -3.88 3.82 11.53
N VAL A 318 -4.10 2.51 11.43
CA VAL A 318 -4.90 1.94 10.32
C VAL A 318 -6.32 2.48 10.34
N PHE A 319 -6.95 2.55 11.52
CA PHE A 319 -8.30 3.10 11.66
C PHE A 319 -8.36 4.57 11.22
N LEU A 320 -7.44 5.40 11.72
CA LEU A 320 -7.37 6.83 11.41
C LEU A 320 -7.06 7.06 9.93
N PHE A 321 -6.08 6.36 9.36
CA PHE A 321 -5.71 6.52 7.95
C PHE A 321 -6.81 6.03 7.00
N THR A 322 -7.59 5.02 7.39
CA THR A 322 -8.74 4.59 6.58
C THR A 322 -9.77 5.72 6.53
N TYR A 323 -10.08 6.32 7.68
CA TYR A 323 -11.01 7.46 7.73
C TYR A 323 -10.48 8.66 6.95
N PHE A 324 -9.21 9.00 7.17
CA PHE A 324 -8.53 10.11 6.50
C PHE A 324 -8.52 9.92 4.98
N TYR A 325 -8.08 8.77 4.50
CA TYR A 325 -7.97 8.49 3.07
C TYR A 325 -9.35 8.54 2.39
N THR A 326 -10.38 7.94 2.99
CA THR A 326 -11.73 8.00 2.45
C THR A 326 -12.28 9.42 2.45
N ALA A 327 -12.04 10.22 3.49
CA ALA A 327 -12.49 11.62 3.52
C ALA A 327 -11.81 12.49 2.45
N VAL A 328 -10.54 12.24 2.14
CA VAL A 328 -9.82 12.98 1.10
C VAL A 328 -10.22 12.54 -0.32
N THR A 329 -10.47 11.25 -0.54
CA THR A 329 -10.77 10.73 -1.88
C THR A 329 -12.25 10.82 -2.25
N PHE A 330 -13.14 10.71 -1.28
CA PHE A 330 -14.59 10.76 -1.47
C PHE A 330 -15.20 11.98 -0.76
N ASP A 331 -15.00 13.15 -1.37
CA ASP A 331 -15.60 14.40 -0.90
C ASP A 331 -17.11 14.43 -1.22
N PRO A 332 -18.01 14.37 -0.21
CA PRO A 332 -19.45 14.37 -0.44
C PRO A 332 -19.94 15.62 -1.17
N HIS A 333 -19.24 16.75 -0.99
CA HIS A 333 -19.56 18.01 -1.66
C HIS A 333 -19.43 17.84 -3.18
N GLN A 334 -18.28 17.38 -3.64
CA GLN A 334 -18.01 17.18 -5.07
C GLN A 334 -18.91 16.11 -5.69
N ILE A 335 -19.17 15.01 -4.99
CA ILE A 335 -20.09 13.97 -5.48
C ILE A 335 -21.49 14.56 -5.66
N SER A 336 -21.96 15.37 -4.70
CA SER A 336 -23.28 16.01 -4.79
C SER A 336 -23.37 17.02 -5.94
N GLU A 337 -22.32 17.82 -6.15
CA GLU A 337 -22.24 18.81 -7.22
C GLU A 337 -22.17 18.11 -8.59
N ASN A 338 -21.39 17.03 -8.71
CA ASN A 338 -21.31 16.22 -9.93
C ASN A 338 -22.64 15.53 -10.24
N LEU A 339 -23.36 15.01 -9.23
CA LEU A 339 -24.71 14.49 -9.41
C LEU A 339 -25.64 15.58 -9.95
N GLN A 340 -25.60 16.78 -9.36
CA GLN A 340 -26.43 17.91 -9.79
C GLN A 340 -26.10 18.37 -11.21
N LYS A 341 -24.81 18.51 -11.57
CA LYS A 341 -24.34 18.86 -12.92
C LYS A 341 -24.77 17.83 -13.96
N ASN A 342 -24.77 16.55 -13.60
CA ASN A 342 -25.23 15.45 -14.45
C ASN A 342 -26.76 15.28 -14.47
N GLY A 343 -27.51 16.18 -13.83
CA GLY A 343 -28.98 16.12 -13.75
C GLY A 343 -29.50 14.92 -12.94
N ALA A 344 -28.67 14.34 -12.08
CA ALA A 344 -28.98 13.18 -11.26
C ALA A 344 -29.33 13.60 -9.82
N PHE A 345 -30.30 12.94 -9.20
CA PHE A 345 -30.68 13.22 -7.81
C PHE A 345 -31.04 11.94 -7.05
N ILE A 346 -30.90 11.99 -5.72
CA ILE A 346 -31.27 10.90 -4.83
C ILE A 346 -32.77 11.05 -4.50
N PRO A 347 -33.61 10.03 -4.77
CA PRO A 347 -35.03 10.07 -4.43
C PRO A 347 -35.24 10.39 -2.94
N GLY A 348 -36.09 11.38 -2.65
CA GLY A 348 -36.41 11.79 -1.28
C GLY A 348 -35.43 12.79 -0.64
N VAL A 349 -34.36 13.19 -1.33
CA VAL A 349 -33.40 14.21 -0.85
C VAL A 349 -33.33 15.38 -1.84
N ARG A 350 -33.40 16.61 -1.34
CA ARG A 350 -33.30 17.81 -2.19
C ARG A 350 -31.87 17.93 -2.77
N PRO A 351 -31.71 18.14 -4.09
CA PRO A 351 -30.40 18.36 -4.71
C PRO A 351 -29.63 19.53 -4.08
N GLY A 352 -28.31 19.42 -4.02
CA GLY A 352 -27.43 20.41 -3.37
C GLY A 352 -27.02 19.99 -1.96
N GLY A 353 -27.08 20.92 -1.00
CA GLY A 353 -26.57 20.72 0.36
C GLY A 353 -27.17 19.53 1.11
N SER A 354 -28.47 19.24 0.95
CA SER A 354 -29.09 18.08 1.60
C SER A 354 -28.57 16.74 1.05
N THR A 355 -28.25 16.66 -0.25
CA THR A 355 -27.59 15.49 -0.85
C THR A 355 -26.20 15.30 -0.28
N MET A 356 -25.42 16.38 -0.12
CA MET A 356 -24.10 16.34 0.51
C MET A 356 -24.18 15.80 1.94
N GLU A 357 -25.09 16.30 2.77
CA GLU A 357 -25.26 15.82 4.16
C GLU A 357 -25.72 14.36 4.24
N TYR A 358 -26.59 13.93 3.32
CA TYR A 358 -27.01 12.54 3.22
C TYR A 358 -25.84 11.63 2.86
N LEU A 359 -25.09 11.97 1.81
CA LEU A 359 -23.91 11.21 1.38
C LEU A 359 -22.84 11.19 2.46
N GLY A 360 -22.57 12.32 3.12
CA GLY A 360 -21.62 12.41 4.23
C GLY A 360 -21.97 11.45 5.36
N ARG A 361 -23.23 11.45 5.83
CA ARG A 361 -23.69 10.50 6.87
C ARG A 361 -23.56 9.04 6.44
N VAL A 362 -23.85 8.76 5.17
CA VAL A 362 -23.74 7.40 4.61
C VAL A 362 -22.29 6.95 4.56
N ILE A 363 -21.39 7.77 4.00
CA ILE A 363 -19.96 7.48 3.87
C ILE A 363 -19.34 7.29 5.26
N THR A 364 -19.51 8.23 6.19
CA THR A 364 -18.95 8.13 7.55
C THR A 364 -19.34 6.84 8.27
N ARG A 365 -20.60 6.40 8.17
CA ARG A 365 -21.06 5.16 8.82
C ARG A 365 -20.48 3.90 8.17
N ILE A 366 -20.40 3.89 6.84
CA ILE A 366 -19.80 2.79 6.09
C ILE A 366 -18.30 2.70 6.42
N THR A 367 -17.59 3.83 6.34
CA THR A 367 -16.16 3.91 6.62
C THR A 367 -15.83 3.50 8.05
N PHE A 368 -16.69 3.77 9.04
CA PHE A 368 -16.49 3.30 10.41
C PHE A 368 -16.39 1.77 10.49
N VAL A 369 -17.30 1.06 9.83
CA VAL A 369 -17.32 -0.41 9.80
C VAL A 369 -16.12 -0.94 9.00
N GLY A 370 -15.82 -0.33 7.86
CA GLY A 370 -14.66 -0.70 7.04
C GLY A 370 -13.32 -0.48 7.76
N ALA A 371 -13.14 0.67 8.41
CA ALA A 371 -11.93 1.02 9.15
C ALA A 371 -11.71 0.11 10.36
N LEU A 372 -12.77 -0.19 11.11
CA LEU A 372 -12.69 -1.11 12.25
C LEU A 372 -12.30 -2.51 11.79
N PHE A 373 -12.90 -2.99 10.71
CA PHE A 373 -12.58 -4.29 10.13
C PHE A 373 -11.12 -4.37 9.66
N LEU A 374 -10.65 -3.38 8.89
CA LEU A 374 -9.27 -3.34 8.41
C LEU A 374 -8.27 -3.26 9.56
N ALA A 375 -8.56 -2.46 10.59
CA ALA A 375 -7.68 -2.32 11.75
C ALA A 375 -7.58 -3.63 12.55
N ILE A 376 -8.70 -4.35 12.76
CA ILE A 376 -8.70 -5.66 13.42
C ILE A 376 -7.86 -6.66 12.64
N ILE A 377 -8.08 -6.73 11.33
CA ILE A 377 -7.38 -7.69 10.46
C ILE A 377 -5.89 -7.38 10.37
N ALA A 378 -5.50 -6.10 10.33
CA ALA A 378 -4.10 -5.71 10.28
C ALA A 378 -3.32 -6.14 11.54
N VAL A 379 -3.98 -6.15 12.70
CA VAL A 379 -3.36 -6.53 13.99
C VAL A 379 -3.45 -8.04 14.26
N LEU A 380 -4.35 -8.76 13.60
CA LEU A 380 -4.54 -10.20 13.80
C LEU A 380 -3.24 -11.02 13.66
N PRO A 381 -2.36 -10.79 12.66
CA PRO A 381 -1.08 -11.51 12.56
C PRO A 381 -0.16 -11.26 13.77
N ILE A 382 -0.15 -10.04 14.30
CA ILE A 382 0.66 -9.63 15.46
C ILE A 382 0.11 -10.30 16.73
N ALA A 383 -1.21 -10.36 16.87
CA ALA A 383 -1.87 -11.07 17.97
C ALA A 383 -1.66 -12.59 17.90
N MET A 384 -1.61 -13.17 16.69
CA MET A 384 -1.30 -14.59 16.53
C MET A 384 0.15 -14.90 16.88
N GLN A 385 1.08 -14.00 16.58
CA GLN A 385 2.48 -14.13 16.98
C GLN A 385 2.67 -14.11 18.49
N SER A 386 1.94 -13.26 19.23
CA SER A 386 2.08 -13.22 20.69
C SER A 386 1.63 -14.53 21.36
N ILE A 387 0.68 -15.24 20.75
CA ILE A 387 0.15 -16.52 21.24
C ILE A 387 1.03 -17.71 20.80
N THR A 388 1.46 -17.72 19.53
CA THR A 388 2.19 -18.86 18.95
C THR A 388 3.70 -18.77 19.09
N GLY A 389 4.25 -17.57 19.35
CA GLY A 389 5.68 -17.31 19.40
C GLY A 389 6.39 -17.33 18.04
N ILE A 390 5.68 -17.61 16.95
CA ILE A 390 6.26 -17.76 15.61
C ILE A 390 6.28 -16.40 14.89
N THR A 391 7.46 -15.80 14.78
CA THR A 391 7.68 -14.49 14.13
C THR A 391 7.41 -14.51 12.62
N SER A 392 7.67 -15.63 11.95
CA SER A 392 7.44 -15.79 10.51
C SER A 392 5.96 -15.69 10.13
N LEU A 393 5.06 -16.09 11.04
CA LEU A 393 3.61 -16.03 10.86
C LEU A 393 3.08 -14.59 10.74
N ALA A 394 3.63 -13.67 11.53
CA ALA A 394 3.20 -12.28 11.56
C ALA A 394 3.50 -11.56 10.24
N LEU A 395 4.74 -11.74 9.74
CA LEU A 395 5.21 -11.15 8.50
C LEU A 395 4.39 -11.68 7.30
N GLY A 396 4.09 -12.98 7.28
CA GLY A 396 3.25 -13.60 6.26
C GLY A 396 1.81 -13.09 6.26
N GLY A 397 1.22 -12.85 7.43
CA GLY A 397 -0.16 -12.35 7.55
C GLY A 397 -0.34 -10.94 6.99
N THR A 398 0.52 -9.99 7.34
CA THR A 398 0.44 -8.61 6.81
C THR A 398 0.75 -8.57 5.30
N ALA A 399 1.75 -9.34 4.86
CA ALA A 399 2.08 -9.53 3.46
C ALA A 399 0.90 -10.04 2.63
N LEU A 400 0.17 -11.02 3.16
CA LEU A 400 -0.97 -11.64 2.50
C LEU A 400 -2.14 -10.67 2.32
N LEU A 401 -2.41 -9.79 3.29
CA LEU A 401 -3.46 -8.77 3.18
C LEU A 401 -3.19 -7.79 2.05
N ILE A 402 -1.94 -7.36 1.91
CA ILE A 402 -1.49 -6.49 0.84
C ILE A 402 -1.68 -7.22 -0.50
N VAL A 403 -1.25 -8.48 -0.59
CA VAL A 403 -1.34 -9.29 -1.81
C VAL A 403 -2.78 -9.46 -2.30
N VAL A 404 -3.68 -9.93 -1.44
CA VAL A 404 -5.09 -10.19 -1.80
C VAL A 404 -5.73 -8.92 -2.35
N SER A 405 -5.51 -7.81 -1.65
CA SER A 405 -6.18 -6.56 -1.97
C SER A 405 -5.61 -5.90 -3.24
N VAL A 406 -4.30 -6.01 -3.51
CA VAL A 406 -3.71 -5.56 -4.78
C VAL A 406 -4.21 -6.43 -5.95
N ILE A 407 -4.36 -7.73 -5.77
CA ILE A 407 -4.96 -8.62 -6.79
C ILE A 407 -6.40 -8.21 -7.08
N LEU A 408 -7.22 -7.94 -6.06
CA LEU A 408 -8.61 -7.50 -6.24
C LEU A 408 -8.69 -6.18 -7.02
N ASP A 409 -7.84 -5.21 -6.69
CA ASP A 409 -7.79 -3.93 -7.41
C ASP A 409 -7.33 -4.09 -8.86
N LEU A 410 -6.35 -4.96 -9.12
CA LEU A 410 -5.86 -5.25 -10.46
C LEU A 410 -6.95 -5.96 -11.29
N ALA A 411 -7.62 -6.95 -10.72
CA ALA A 411 -8.73 -7.67 -11.35
C ALA A 411 -9.87 -6.71 -11.72
N ARG A 412 -10.24 -5.80 -10.81
CA ARG A 412 -11.29 -4.79 -11.07
C ARG A 412 -10.92 -3.82 -12.18
N ARG A 413 -9.66 -3.38 -12.25
CA ARG A 413 -9.21 -2.48 -13.31
C ARG A 413 -9.18 -3.16 -14.67
N ILE A 414 -8.82 -4.44 -14.70
CA ILE A 414 -8.93 -5.27 -15.91
C ILE A 414 -10.39 -5.38 -16.33
N ASP A 415 -11.29 -5.75 -15.42
CA ASP A 415 -12.72 -5.89 -15.69
C ASP A 415 -13.32 -4.58 -16.24
N ALA A 416 -12.95 -3.44 -15.66
CA ALA A 416 -13.37 -2.13 -16.15
C ALA A 416 -12.89 -1.86 -17.59
N GLN A 417 -11.64 -2.20 -17.93
CA GLN A 417 -11.13 -2.02 -19.30
C GLN A 417 -11.81 -2.94 -20.32
N ILE A 418 -12.13 -4.18 -19.93
CA ILE A 418 -12.87 -5.11 -20.78
C ILE A 418 -14.29 -4.59 -21.01
N SER A 419 -14.97 -4.12 -19.97
CA SER A 419 -16.34 -3.60 -20.09
C SER A 419 -16.49 -2.39 -21.01
N ILE A 420 -15.49 -1.48 -21.04
CA ILE A 420 -15.49 -0.31 -21.93
C ILE A 420 -15.47 -0.71 -23.41
N ARG A 421 -14.98 -1.92 -23.70
CA ARG A 421 -14.85 -2.43 -25.07
C ARG A 421 -16.04 -3.29 -25.52
N GLU A 422 -16.74 -3.91 -24.57
CA GLU A 422 -17.99 -4.63 -24.85
C GLU A 422 -19.16 -3.66 -25.16
N TYR A 423 -19.04 -2.40 -24.73
CA TYR A 423 -19.87 -1.27 -25.15
C TYR A 423 -19.30 -0.60 -26.41
#